data_AF-A0A2P2LJR3-F1
#
_entry.id   AF-A0A2P2LJR3-F1
#
_cell.length_a   1.000
_cell.length_b   1.000
_cell.length_c   1.000
_cell.angle_alpha   90.00
_cell.angle_beta   90.00
_cell.angle_gamma   90.00
#
_symmetry.space_group_name_H-M   'P 1'
#
loop_
_entity.id
_entity.type
_entity.pdbx_description
1 polymer ?
#
loop_
_entity_poly.entity_id
_entity_poly.type
_entity_poly.pdbx_seq_one_letter_code
_entity_poly.pdbx_strand_id
1 'polypeptide(L)'
;MAVSEEECSNAKSRPSSSAPPSSSSSSTASRGAHYLAKCVFRGSVVLQVVSGHIRSPSCSDVVFGKETSIELVVICEDGIVQSICEQPVFGTIKDLAIIPWNDKFHSRSPQVCYSKI
;
A
#
# COMPACT_ATOMS: atom_id res chain seq x y z
N MET A 1 -22.47 5.56 12.24
CA MET A 1 -21.95 4.21 11.91
C MET A 1 -21.48 3.61 13.21
N ALA A 2 -22.22 2.62 13.74
CA ALA A 2 -21.93 2.01 15.03
C ALA A 2 -20.74 1.06 14.91
N VAL A 3 -19.77 1.16 15.81
CA VAL A 3 -18.67 0.19 15.96
C VAL A 3 -19.01 -0.62 17.21
N SER A 4 -19.21 -1.93 17.06
CA SER A 4 -19.43 -2.83 18.19
C SER A 4 -18.07 -3.23 18.75
N GLU A 5 -17.89 -2.96 20.04
CA GLU A 5 -16.76 -3.36 20.87
C GLU A 5 -17.02 -4.76 21.42
N GLU A 6 -16.26 -5.76 20.97
CA GLU A 6 -16.28 -7.10 21.54
C GLU A 6 -14.98 -7.37 22.32
N GLU A 7 -15.12 -7.29 23.65
CA GLU A 7 -14.15 -7.72 24.64
C GLU A 7 -14.06 -9.25 24.66
N CYS A 8 -12.87 -9.81 24.42
CA CYS A 8 -12.62 -11.26 24.52
C CYS A 8 -11.75 -11.58 25.75
N SER A 9 -12.41 -12.14 26.75
CA SER A 9 -11.90 -12.59 28.04
C SER A 9 -10.68 -13.52 28.00
N ASN A 10 -9.74 -13.27 28.91
CA ASN A 10 -8.56 -14.08 29.19
C ASN A 10 -8.94 -15.37 29.98
N ALA A 11 -8.87 -16.55 29.37
CA ALA A 11 -9.03 -17.82 30.07
C ALA A 11 -7.66 -18.49 30.31
N LYS A 12 -7.06 -18.18 31.46
CA LYS A 12 -5.85 -18.85 31.97
C LYS A 12 -6.23 -20.25 32.48
N SER A 13 -5.88 -21.30 31.75
CA SER A 13 -6.10 -22.68 32.17
C SER A 13 -5.11 -23.07 33.28
N ARG A 14 -5.62 -23.46 34.44
CA ARG A 14 -4.89 -24.20 35.49
C ARG A 14 -5.37 -25.66 35.46
N PRO A 15 -4.51 -26.66 35.24
CA PRO A 15 -4.83 -28.02 35.63
C PRO A 15 -4.34 -28.27 37.07
N SER A 16 -5.19 -28.85 37.90
CA SER A 16 -4.82 -29.37 39.22
C SER A 16 -5.50 -30.72 39.40
N SER A 17 -4.79 -31.79 39.07
CA SER A 17 -4.91 -33.10 39.72
C SER A 17 -3.84 -34.05 39.17
N SER A 18 -3.48 -35.01 40.02
CA SER A 18 -2.24 -35.77 40.10
C SER A 18 -2.27 -37.13 39.37
N ALA A 19 -1.28 -37.42 38.51
CA ALA A 19 -0.78 -38.77 38.15
C ALA A 19 0.48 -38.70 37.24
N PRO A 20 1.49 -39.62 37.35
CA PRO A 20 2.69 -39.64 36.48
C PRO A 20 2.65 -40.82 35.46
N PRO A 21 3.65 -41.00 34.57
CA PRO A 21 3.70 -40.50 33.21
C PRO A 21 3.52 -41.62 32.16
N SER A 22 2.63 -41.45 31.19
CA SER A 22 2.66 -42.26 29.97
C SER A 22 3.45 -41.53 28.89
N SER A 23 4.63 -42.08 28.59
CA SER A 23 5.49 -41.71 27.47
C SER A 23 4.75 -41.91 26.15
N SER A 24 4.00 -40.89 25.75
CA SER A 24 3.70 -40.65 24.35
C SER A 24 4.22 -39.27 24.06
N SER A 25 5.25 -39.21 23.21
CA SER A 25 5.63 -37.98 22.51
C SER A 25 4.49 -37.61 21.57
N SER A 26 3.34 -37.26 22.12
CA SER A 26 2.39 -36.41 21.44
C SER A 26 3.07 -35.06 21.44
N SER A 27 3.66 -34.72 20.29
CA SER A 27 3.86 -33.33 19.93
C SER A 27 2.49 -32.67 20.01
N THR A 28 2.12 -32.22 21.20
CA THR A 28 1.07 -31.22 21.41
C THR A 28 1.64 -29.97 20.79
N ALA A 29 1.62 -29.94 19.46
CA ALA A 29 1.79 -28.73 18.70
C ALA A 29 0.71 -27.81 19.26
N SER A 30 1.11 -26.89 20.15
CA SER A 30 0.29 -25.75 20.51
C SER A 30 -0.19 -25.20 19.19
N ARG A 31 -1.46 -25.41 18.84
CA ARG A 31 -2.06 -24.87 17.62
C ARG A 31 -2.01 -23.36 17.82
N GLY A 32 -0.90 -22.76 17.39
CA GLY A 32 -0.68 -21.33 17.50
C GLY A 32 -1.81 -20.62 16.78
N ALA A 33 -2.30 -19.54 17.37
CA ALA A 33 -3.22 -18.67 16.66
C ALA A 33 -2.46 -18.05 15.47
N HIS A 34 -3.07 -18.13 14.28
CA HIS A 34 -2.55 -17.50 13.07
C HIS A 34 -3.45 -16.31 12.72
N TYR A 35 -2.83 -15.15 12.50
CA TYR A 35 -3.55 -13.92 12.16
C TYR A 35 -3.15 -13.46 10.76
N LEU A 36 -4.14 -13.01 9.98
CA LEU A 36 -3.95 -12.38 8.68
C LEU A 36 -4.44 -10.93 8.75
N ALA A 37 -3.53 -9.99 8.51
CA ALA A 37 -3.89 -8.59 8.38
C ALA A 37 -4.17 -8.26 6.91
N LYS A 38 -5.27 -7.56 6.64
CA LYS A 38 -5.63 -7.04 5.32
C LYS A 38 -6.25 -5.65 5.48
N CYS A 39 -5.78 -4.70 4.67
CA CYS A 39 -6.41 -3.38 4.60
C CYS A 39 -7.62 -3.45 3.66
N VAL A 40 -8.77 -2.95 4.11
CA VAL A 40 -9.98 -2.82 3.27
C VAL A 40 -9.92 -1.56 2.41
N PHE A 41 -9.38 -0.47 2.98
CA PHE A 41 -9.14 0.79 2.28
C PHE A 41 -7.66 1.15 2.37
N ARG A 42 -7.17 1.85 1.35
CA ARG A 42 -5.84 2.47 1.38
C ARG A 42 -5.90 3.77 2.17
N GLY A 43 -4.75 4.18 2.69
CA GLY A 43 -4.62 5.50 3.30
C GLY A 43 -4.99 6.57 2.28
N SER A 44 -5.68 7.61 2.73
CA SER A 44 -6.10 8.75 1.89
C SER A 44 -5.35 10.04 2.21
N VAL A 45 -4.59 10.07 3.32
CA VAL A 45 -3.81 11.23 3.72
C VAL A 45 -2.64 11.42 2.76
N VAL A 46 -2.59 12.58 2.11
CA VAL A 46 -1.49 13.00 1.25
C VAL A 46 -0.55 13.89 2.05
N LEU A 47 0.71 13.47 2.18
CA LEU A 47 1.73 14.21 2.93
C LEU A 47 2.61 15.06 2.00
N GLN A 48 2.82 14.57 0.78
CA GLN A 48 3.70 15.19 -0.22
C GLN A 48 3.04 15.16 -1.58
N VAL A 49 3.29 16.21 -2.37
CA VAL A 49 2.80 16.31 -3.74
C VAL A 49 3.96 16.78 -4.60
N VAL A 50 4.26 16.04 -5.65
CA VAL A 50 5.23 16.43 -6.68
C VAL A 50 4.57 16.36 -8.05
N SER A 51 5.00 17.21 -8.97
CA SER A 51 4.51 17.21 -10.34
C SER A 51 5.65 17.13 -11.34
N GLY A 52 5.40 16.48 -12.46
CA GLY A 52 6.37 16.33 -13.54
C GLY A 52 5.78 15.57 -14.72
N HIS A 53 6.65 15.13 -15.60
CA HIS A 53 6.32 14.47 -16.85
C HIS A 53 6.79 13.00 -16.79
N ILE A 54 5.96 12.12 -16.23
CA ILE A 54 6.36 10.74 -15.91
C ILE A 54 5.93 9.79 -17.02
N ARG A 55 4.68 9.89 -17.47
CA ARG A 55 4.11 9.03 -18.52
C ARG A 55 4.55 9.48 -19.91
N SER A 56 4.67 10.79 -20.13
CA SER A 56 5.17 11.37 -21.38
C SER A 56 5.61 12.82 -21.17
N PRO A 57 6.42 13.39 -22.08
CA PRO A 57 6.84 14.81 -22.00
C PRO A 57 5.69 15.82 -22.14
N SER A 58 4.56 15.41 -22.72
CA SER A 58 3.39 16.28 -22.93
C SER A 58 2.30 16.09 -21.87
N CYS A 59 2.40 15.06 -21.03
CA CYS A 59 1.46 14.80 -19.95
C CYS A 59 1.96 15.45 -18.65
N SER A 60 1.14 16.31 -18.05
CA SER A 60 1.37 16.80 -16.70
C SER A 60 0.86 15.76 -15.71
N ASP A 61 1.77 15.14 -14.98
CA ASP A 61 1.48 14.12 -13.98
C ASP A 61 1.66 14.69 -12.57
N VAL A 62 0.89 14.17 -11.63
CA VAL A 62 0.99 14.50 -10.20
C VAL A 62 1.17 13.21 -9.42
N VAL A 63 2.10 13.22 -8.48
CA VAL A 63 2.34 12.07 -7.60
C VAL A 63 2.08 12.50 -6.17
N PHE A 64 1.18 11.77 -5.52
CA PHE A 64 0.93 11.88 -4.10
C PHE A 64 1.83 10.91 -3.33
N GLY A 65 2.69 11.46 -2.48
CA GLY A 65 3.37 10.74 -1.42
C GLY A 65 2.46 10.66 -0.21
N LYS A 66 1.86 9.50 0.00
CA LYS A 66 1.14 9.18 1.24
C LYS A 66 2.11 8.63 2.28
N GLU A 67 1.64 8.28 3.46
CA GLU A 67 2.51 7.73 4.50
C GLU A 67 3.22 6.43 4.06
N THR A 68 2.47 5.49 3.47
CA THR A 68 2.97 4.13 3.15
C THR A 68 2.74 3.71 1.69
N SER A 69 2.28 4.63 0.83
CA SER A 69 2.02 4.38 -0.57
C SER A 69 2.31 5.61 -1.43
N ILE A 70 2.61 5.36 -2.70
CA ILE A 70 2.76 6.37 -3.73
C ILE A 70 1.59 6.21 -4.69
N GLU A 71 0.94 7.31 -5.03
CA GLU A 71 -0.20 7.32 -5.93
C GLU A 71 0.06 8.30 -7.09
N LEU A 72 -0.03 7.79 -8.32
CA LEU A 72 0.02 8.60 -9.52
C LEU A 72 -1.40 9.04 -9.87
N VAL A 73 -1.60 10.35 -10.00
CA VAL A 73 -2.88 10.96 -10.36
C VAL A 73 -2.72 11.91 -11.54
N VAL A 74 -3.84 12.17 -12.21
CA VAL A 74 -3.97 13.21 -13.23
C VAL A 74 -5.09 14.16 -12.87
N ILE A 75 -4.94 15.41 -13.27
CA ILE A 75 -6.00 16.40 -13.18
C ILE A 75 -6.68 16.44 -14.55
N CYS A 76 -7.92 16.00 -14.60
CA CYS A 76 -8.73 16.02 -15.81
C CYS A 76 -9.16 17.46 -16.16
N GLU A 77 -9.64 17.65 -17.39
CA GLU A 77 -10.06 18.98 -17.89
C GLU A 77 -11.22 19.59 -17.07
N ASP A 78 -12.03 18.75 -16.45
CA ASP A 78 -13.13 19.13 -15.54
C ASP A 78 -12.64 19.49 -14.12
N GLY A 79 -11.32 19.44 -13.88
CA GLY A 79 -10.70 19.71 -12.58
C GLY A 79 -10.77 18.52 -11.61
N ILE A 80 -11.28 17.37 -12.03
CA ILE A 80 -11.34 16.17 -11.19
C ILE A 80 -9.97 15.50 -11.15
N VAL A 81 -9.54 15.14 -9.94
CA VAL A 81 -8.32 14.34 -9.74
C VAL A 81 -8.67 12.87 -9.90
N GLN A 82 -8.05 12.20 -10.88
CA GLN A 82 -8.24 10.78 -11.14
C GLN A 82 -6.97 10.00 -10.81
N SER A 83 -7.12 8.96 -9.99
CA SER A 83 -6.06 8.00 -9.71
C SER A 83 -5.81 7.09 -10.91
N ILE A 84 -4.54 6.98 -11.30
CA ILE A 84 -4.09 6.02 -12.33
C ILE A 84 -3.64 4.74 -11.66
N CYS A 85 -2.77 4.85 -10.66
CA CYS A 85 -2.29 3.71 -9.89
C CYS A 85 -1.81 4.13 -8.51
N GLU A 86 -1.97 3.23 -7.55
CA GLU A 86 -1.43 3.37 -6.19
C GLU A 86 -0.60 2.12 -5.85
N GLN A 87 0.61 2.35 -5.33
CA GLN A 87 1.53 1.29 -4.95
C GLN A 87 1.96 1.43 -3.49
N PRO A 88 1.76 0.41 -2.63
CA PRO A 88 2.34 0.39 -1.29
C PRO A 88 3.86 0.23 -1.35
N VAL A 89 4.57 0.97 -0.51
CA VAL A 89 6.04 0.91 -0.43
C VAL A 89 6.58 0.06 0.74
N PHE A 90 5.67 -0.50 1.57
CA PHE A 90 6.02 -1.34 2.72
C PHE A 90 7.04 -0.69 3.68
N GLY A 91 6.92 0.62 3.86
CA GLY A 91 7.73 1.46 4.72
C GLY A 91 7.12 2.84 4.82
N THR A 92 7.82 3.78 5.46
CA THR A 92 7.36 5.17 5.61
C THR A 92 8.06 6.07 4.60
N ILE A 93 7.28 6.82 3.83
CA ILE A 93 7.80 7.84 2.91
C ILE A 93 8.15 9.08 3.72
N LYS A 94 9.41 9.51 3.65
CA LYS A 94 9.89 10.70 4.36
C LYS A 94 10.02 11.91 3.44
N ASP A 95 10.38 11.69 2.18
CA ASP A 95 10.57 12.73 1.19
C ASP A 95 10.31 12.18 -0.21
N LEU A 96 9.93 13.06 -1.13
CA LEU A 96 9.58 12.73 -2.50
C LEU A 96 9.99 13.88 -3.41
N ALA A 97 10.75 13.55 -4.46
CA ALA A 97 11.18 14.50 -5.49
C ALA A 97 11.12 13.84 -6.86
N ILE A 98 10.81 14.63 -7.89
CA ILE A 98 10.94 14.20 -9.29
C ILE A 98 12.26 14.74 -9.82
N ILE A 99 13.05 13.85 -10.43
CA ILE A 99 14.29 14.21 -11.10
C ILE A 99 13.94 14.45 -12.58
N PRO A 100 14.12 15.68 -13.11
CA PRO A 100 13.89 15.94 -14.52
C PRO A 100 14.80 15.08 -15.39
N TRP A 101 14.24 14.48 -16.43
CA TRP A 101 15.05 13.82 -17.44
C TRP A 101 15.81 14.87 -18.25
N ASN A 102 17.07 14.60 -18.58
CA ASN A 102 17.90 15.56 -19.31
C ASN A 102 17.41 15.71 -20.76
N ASP A 103 16.98 16.92 -21.13
CA ASP A 103 16.46 17.28 -22.46
C ASP A 103 17.43 16.96 -23.60
N LYS A 104 18.74 16.86 -23.31
CA LYS A 104 19.77 16.54 -24.32
C LYS A 104 19.67 15.14 -24.91
N PHE A 105 18.90 14.23 -24.29
CA PHE A 105 18.69 12.86 -24.78
C PHE A 105 17.34 12.66 -25.50
N HIS A 106 16.54 13.73 -25.67
CA HIS A 106 15.23 13.67 -26.36
C HIS A 106 15.30 13.68 -27.90
N SER A 107 16.49 13.77 -28.51
CA SER A 107 16.60 13.59 -29.94
C SER A 107 16.37 12.13 -30.32
N ARG A 108 15.16 11.84 -30.84
CA ARG A 108 14.77 10.64 -31.61
C ARG A 108 14.13 9.49 -30.82
N SER A 109 12.95 9.73 -30.25
CA SER A 109 11.87 8.74 -30.40
C SER A 109 10.88 9.32 -31.42
N PRO A 110 10.72 8.72 -32.62
CA PRO A 110 9.63 9.10 -33.50
C PRO A 110 8.33 8.76 -32.76
N GLN A 111 7.59 9.79 -32.38
CA GLN A 111 6.22 9.68 -31.89
C GLN A 111 5.45 8.81 -32.90
N VAL A 112 5.15 7.56 -32.55
CA VAL A 112 4.13 6.79 -33.27
C VAL A 112 2.80 7.34 -32.76
N CYS A 113 2.38 8.45 -33.36
CA CYS A 113 1.01 8.94 -33.22
C CYS A 113 0.09 7.87 -33.82
N TYR A 114 -0.58 7.08 -32.97
CA TYR A 114 -1.76 6.34 -33.43
C TYR A 114 -2.87 7.37 -33.66
N SER A 115 -3.07 7.75 -34.93
CA SER A 115 -4.27 8.45 -35.37
C SER A 115 -5.47 7.54 -35.12
N LYS A 116 -6.44 8.05 -34.36
CA LYS A 116 -7.76 7.45 -34.18
C LYS A 116 -8.46 7.42 -35.55
N ILE A 117 -8.89 6.25 -36.01
CA ILE A 117 -9.82 6.06 -37.14
C ILE A 117 -11.23 6.26 -36.63
#